data_AF-A0A814P2X7-F1
#
_entry.id   AF-A0A814P2X7-F1
#
_cell.length_a   1.000
_cell.length_b   1.000
_cell.length_c   1.000
_cell.angle_alpha   90.00
_cell.angle_beta   90.00
_cell.angle_gamma   90.00
#
_symmetry.space_group_name_H-M   'P 1'
#
loop_
_entity.id
_entity.type
_entity.pdbx_description
1 polymer ?
#
loop_
_entity_poly.entity_id
_entity_poly.type
_entity_poly.pdbx_seq_one_letter_code
_entity_poly.pdbx_strand_id
1 'polypeptide(L)'
;MVPLTHMERNSTYYCSEFTLQIRYELEFQQLEHYDLSQSYEQPLMSKRLQRQEESALPQLPYFYSLWKTSSILPRLMTPCEHQVYVHLMKTFDEICRKNDIEYMITYGTLLGSYRNHDILPYDDDVDVLIHVKYYSRLSKINKLSNNTDWKFYLKSPKNMKFYFRASPSAGIYKWKWPFIGIVFYTDNSTHIKSHIYIRKDIIFPLVLRPIAGLWLPGPRSVQKLFEEISKYYYSNFSIDKKCYLQPYSHREERRKYTRKTVLCKKLHNAYPYIRRTCEGEYCHEHYMLNNETTLYVLKMIKD
;
A
#
# COMPACT_ATOMS: atom_id res chain seq x y z
N MET A 1 -25.15 -4.40 -31.70
CA MET A 1 -23.97 -5.25 -31.89
C MET A 1 -23.01 -4.52 -32.82
N VAL A 2 -21.88 -4.05 -32.28
CA VAL A 2 -20.80 -3.41 -33.04
C VAL A 2 -19.60 -4.36 -33.00
N PRO A 3 -18.85 -4.57 -34.10
CA PRO A 3 -18.01 -5.74 -34.27
C PRO A 3 -16.73 -5.68 -33.41
N LEU A 4 -16.45 -6.80 -32.75
CA LEU A 4 -15.19 -7.14 -32.11
C LEU A 4 -14.12 -7.44 -33.16
N THR A 5 -13.31 -6.47 -33.56
CA THR A 5 -12.07 -6.74 -34.31
C THR A 5 -10.99 -5.70 -33.99
N HIS A 6 -10.18 -6.03 -32.98
CA HIS A 6 -8.72 -5.78 -32.84
C HIS A 6 -8.33 -5.87 -31.36
N MET A 7 -8.57 -7.03 -30.77
CA MET A 7 -8.05 -7.44 -29.46
C MET A 7 -6.68 -8.09 -29.65
N GLU A 8 -5.66 -7.33 -30.06
CA GLU A 8 -4.29 -7.84 -30.14
C GLU A 8 -3.25 -6.76 -29.76
N ARG A 9 -3.05 -6.61 -28.44
CA ARG A 9 -1.75 -6.86 -27.77
C ARG A 9 -1.91 -6.74 -26.26
N ASN A 10 -1.68 -7.87 -25.60
CA ASN A 10 -1.59 -8.08 -24.16
C ASN A 10 -0.80 -6.97 -23.43
N SER A 11 -1.50 -6.02 -22.81
CA SER A 11 -0.96 -5.36 -21.62
C SER A 11 -2.09 -5.27 -20.60
N THR A 12 -2.05 -6.14 -19.59
CA THR A 12 -2.98 -6.21 -18.45
C THR A 12 -2.92 -4.99 -17.52
N TYR A 13 -2.20 -3.94 -17.92
CA TYR A 13 -1.78 -2.81 -17.08
C TYR A 13 -2.43 -1.49 -17.50
N TYR A 14 -3.25 -1.49 -18.55
CA TYR A 14 -3.88 -0.27 -19.06
C TYR A 14 -5.22 -0.05 -18.36
N CYS A 15 -5.29 1.00 -17.56
CA CYS A 15 -6.58 1.53 -17.10
C CYS A 15 -7.06 2.58 -18.10
N SER A 16 -8.28 2.39 -18.58
CA SER A 16 -9.06 3.29 -19.41
C SER A 16 -10.43 3.56 -18.78
N GLU A 17 -11.13 4.59 -19.25
CA GLU A 17 -12.53 4.86 -18.86
C GLU A 17 -13.41 3.61 -19.00
N PHE A 18 -13.22 2.82 -20.05
CA PHE A 18 -13.93 1.56 -20.25
C PHE A 18 -13.63 0.54 -19.14
N THR A 19 -12.36 0.35 -18.76
CA THR A 19 -12.00 -0.58 -17.69
C THR A 19 -12.44 -0.07 -16.30
N LEU A 20 -12.51 1.25 -16.10
CA LEU A 20 -13.08 1.84 -14.89
C LEU A 20 -14.58 1.57 -14.82
N GLN A 21 -15.29 1.75 -15.93
CA GLN A 21 -16.71 1.48 -16.02
C GLN A 21 -17.05 0.03 -15.67
N ILE A 22 -16.31 -0.93 -16.24
CA ILE A 22 -16.47 -2.36 -15.90
C ILE A 22 -16.25 -2.59 -14.39
N ARG A 23 -15.26 -1.94 -13.78
CA ARG A 23 -15.03 -2.06 -12.34
C ARG A 23 -16.16 -1.47 -11.51
N TYR A 24 -16.72 -0.32 -11.91
CA TYR A 24 -17.88 0.25 -11.23
C TYR A 24 -19.09 -0.69 -11.32
N GLU A 25 -19.29 -1.35 -12.46
CA GLU A 25 -20.36 -2.34 -12.62
C GLU A 25 -20.16 -3.57 -11.74
N LEU A 26 -18.94 -4.11 -11.67
CA LEU A 26 -18.59 -5.22 -10.78
C LEU A 26 -18.74 -4.83 -9.30
N GLU A 27 -18.33 -3.62 -8.95
CA GLU A 27 -18.52 -3.06 -7.60
C GLU A 27 -20.01 -2.94 -7.25
N PHE A 28 -20.83 -2.45 -8.18
CA PHE A 28 -22.27 -2.33 -7.97
C PHE A 28 -22.93 -3.69 -7.71
N GLN A 29 -22.57 -4.73 -8.47
CA GLN A 29 -23.04 -6.09 -8.25
C GLN A 29 -22.61 -6.66 -6.89
N GLN A 30 -21.39 -6.35 -6.44
CA GLN A 30 -20.91 -6.73 -5.12
C GLN A 30 -21.69 -6.00 -4.01
N LEU A 31 -22.00 -4.72 -4.21
CA LEU A 31 -22.73 -3.89 -3.25
C LEU A 31 -24.16 -4.38 -2.99
N GLU A 32 -24.84 -5.00 -3.97
CA GLU A 32 -26.18 -5.57 -3.78
C GLU A 32 -26.25 -6.61 -2.64
N HIS A 33 -25.13 -7.31 -2.40
CA HIS A 33 -25.04 -8.36 -1.39
C HIS A 33 -24.03 -8.03 -0.29
N TYR A 34 -23.56 -6.77 -0.24
CA TYR A 34 -22.51 -6.37 0.68
C TYR A 34 -23.06 -6.08 2.08
N ASP A 35 -22.59 -6.83 3.07
CA ASP A 35 -22.93 -6.61 4.47
C ASP A 35 -22.07 -5.50 5.08
N LEU A 36 -22.68 -4.33 5.30
CA LEU A 36 -22.00 -3.22 5.98
C LEU A 36 -21.63 -3.64 7.41
N SER A 37 -20.45 -3.24 7.84
CA SER A 37 -19.91 -3.60 9.16
C SER A 37 -19.59 -5.09 9.33
N GLN A 38 -19.53 -5.88 8.23
CA GLN A 38 -18.99 -7.23 8.27
C GLN A 38 -17.63 -7.24 8.96
N SER A 39 -17.45 -8.20 9.88
CA SER A 39 -16.21 -8.35 10.63
C SER A 39 -15.26 -9.32 9.94
N TYR A 40 -14.01 -8.91 9.81
CA TYR A 40 -12.90 -9.69 9.29
C TYR A 40 -11.87 -9.90 10.39
N GLU A 41 -11.38 -11.13 10.55
CA GLU A 41 -10.25 -11.39 11.44
C GLU A 41 -8.93 -11.16 10.70
N GLN A 42 -7.98 -10.50 11.37
CA GLN A 42 -6.66 -10.28 10.78
C GLN A 42 -5.95 -11.63 10.56
N PRO A 43 -5.60 -11.96 9.31
CA PRO A 43 -4.94 -13.23 9.04
C PRO A 43 -3.54 -13.26 9.66
N LEU A 44 -3.21 -14.38 10.32
CA LEU A 44 -1.87 -14.63 10.82
C LEU A 44 -0.91 -14.89 9.65
N MET A 45 0.26 -14.27 9.65
CA MET A 45 1.28 -14.54 8.63
C MET A 45 1.98 -15.87 8.93
N SER A 46 1.58 -16.96 8.26
CA SER A 46 2.20 -18.28 8.41
C SER A 46 3.28 -18.52 7.34
N LYS A 47 4.24 -19.43 7.61
CA LYS A 47 5.20 -19.91 6.61
C LYS A 47 4.53 -20.51 5.36
N ARG A 48 3.29 -21.01 5.49
CA ARG A 48 2.49 -21.56 4.39
C ARG A 48 1.87 -20.46 3.53
N LEU A 49 1.40 -19.37 4.14
CA LEU A 49 0.89 -18.17 3.44
C LEU A 49 1.99 -17.42 2.66
N GLN A 50 3.25 -17.53 3.10
CA GLN A 50 4.40 -17.06 2.32
C GLN A 50 4.60 -17.84 1.01
N ARG A 51 4.03 -19.05 0.86
CA ARG A 51 4.34 -19.93 -0.28
C ARG A 51 3.23 -20.07 -1.32
N GLN A 52 1.93 -20.11 -1.01
CA GLN A 52 0.97 -20.43 -2.09
C GLN A 52 -0.54 -20.18 -1.98
N GLU A 53 -1.13 -19.56 -0.95
CA GLU A 53 -2.62 -19.50 -0.87
C GLU A 53 -3.16 -18.07 -0.62
N GLU A 54 -3.28 -17.27 -1.69
CA GLU A 54 -4.08 -16.02 -1.69
C GLU A 54 -5.59 -16.32 -1.61
N SER A 55 -6.03 -17.46 -2.16
CA SER A 55 -7.43 -17.90 -2.19
C SER A 55 -8.04 -18.22 -0.81
N ALA A 56 -7.22 -18.37 0.22
CA ALA A 56 -7.66 -18.59 1.59
C ALA A 56 -7.84 -17.28 2.38
N LEU A 57 -7.37 -16.15 1.85
CA LEU A 57 -7.52 -14.85 2.52
C LEU A 57 -8.90 -14.27 2.23
N PRO A 58 -9.56 -13.65 3.23
CA PRO A 58 -10.83 -12.99 2.99
C PRO A 58 -10.64 -11.85 1.99
N GLN A 59 -11.49 -11.80 0.96
CA GLN A 59 -11.47 -10.70 0.01
C GLN A 59 -12.01 -9.44 0.70
N LEU A 60 -11.17 -8.42 0.79
CA LEU A 60 -11.61 -7.11 1.28
C LEU A 60 -12.24 -6.32 0.14
N PRO A 61 -13.35 -5.62 0.38
CA PRO A 61 -13.95 -4.76 -0.62
C PRO A 61 -13.08 -3.52 -0.85
N TYR A 62 -13.14 -2.99 -2.07
CA TYR A 62 -12.61 -1.68 -2.40
C TYR A 62 -13.59 -0.94 -3.31
N PHE A 63 -14.01 0.24 -2.87
CA PHE A 63 -15.09 0.98 -3.51
C PHE A 63 -14.54 2.16 -4.32
N TYR A 64 -14.33 1.97 -5.62
CA TYR A 64 -13.94 3.06 -6.51
C TYR A 64 -15.09 4.07 -6.69
N SER A 65 -16.35 3.67 -6.52
CA SER A 65 -17.50 4.60 -6.54
C SER A 65 -17.42 5.68 -5.46
N LEU A 66 -16.66 5.43 -4.38
CA LEU A 66 -16.39 6.38 -3.31
C LEU A 66 -15.19 7.31 -3.59
N TRP A 67 -14.61 7.25 -4.80
CA TRP A 67 -13.45 8.05 -5.15
C TRP A 67 -13.77 9.55 -5.23
N LYS A 68 -13.50 10.24 -4.12
CA LYS A 68 -13.64 11.69 -4.00
C LYS A 68 -12.28 12.36 -3.79
N THR A 69 -12.20 13.64 -4.11
CA THR A 69 -11.02 14.48 -3.82
C THR A 69 -11.41 15.64 -2.93
N SER A 70 -10.60 15.90 -1.90
CA SER A 70 -10.80 17.04 -0.99
C SER A 70 -10.18 18.30 -1.59
N SER A 71 -10.91 19.42 -1.56
CA SER A 71 -10.39 20.72 -1.99
C SER A 71 -9.22 21.22 -1.12
N ILE A 72 -9.15 20.82 0.14
CA ILE A 72 -8.11 21.26 1.07
C ILE A 72 -6.86 20.37 1.05
N LEU A 73 -6.97 19.10 0.66
CA LEU A 73 -5.82 18.21 0.52
C LEU A 73 -6.15 17.15 -0.55
N PRO A 74 -5.96 17.45 -1.84
CA PRO A 74 -6.49 16.65 -2.94
C PRO A 74 -5.78 15.31 -3.09
N ARG A 75 -6.46 14.37 -3.77
CA ARG A 75 -5.83 13.15 -4.25
C ARG A 75 -4.73 13.49 -5.27
N LEU A 76 -3.55 12.90 -5.14
CA LEU A 76 -2.46 13.07 -6.11
C LEU A 76 -2.55 12.12 -7.29
N MET A 77 -3.22 10.99 -7.08
CA MET A 77 -3.44 9.96 -8.10
C MET A 77 -4.85 10.02 -8.65
N THR A 78 -5.00 9.66 -9.91
CA THR A 78 -6.30 9.30 -10.50
C THR A 78 -6.71 7.89 -10.06
N PRO A 79 -7.99 7.49 -10.21
CA PRO A 79 -8.42 6.11 -9.99
C PRO A 79 -7.58 5.10 -10.79
N CYS A 80 -7.24 5.44 -12.04
CA CYS A 80 -6.44 4.58 -12.90
C CYS A 80 -5.02 4.37 -12.39
N GLU A 81 -4.35 5.44 -11.96
CA GLU A 81 -2.98 5.34 -11.42
C GLU A 81 -2.96 4.55 -10.12
N HIS A 82 -3.99 4.72 -9.29
CA HIS A 82 -4.17 3.91 -8.10
C HIS A 82 -4.34 2.43 -8.43
N GLN A 83 -5.15 2.09 -9.45
CA GLN A 83 -5.30 0.69 -9.89
C GLN A 83 -3.99 0.09 -10.38
N VAL A 84 -3.17 0.88 -11.08
CA VAL A 84 -1.83 0.45 -11.49
C VAL A 84 -0.97 0.16 -10.26
N TYR A 85 -1.03 0.99 -9.21
CA TYR A 85 -0.35 0.72 -7.94
C TYR A 85 -0.84 -0.54 -7.23
N VAL A 86 -2.16 -0.76 -7.16
CA VAL A 86 -2.74 -1.98 -6.58
C VAL A 86 -2.23 -3.21 -7.32
N HIS A 87 -2.24 -3.18 -8.65
CA HIS A 87 -1.74 -4.28 -9.45
C HIS A 87 -0.22 -4.46 -9.33
N LEU A 88 0.53 -3.37 -9.20
CA LEU A 88 1.97 -3.40 -8.95
C LEU A 88 2.30 -4.04 -7.60
N MET A 89 1.57 -3.67 -6.54
CA MET A 89 1.70 -4.26 -5.20
C MET A 89 1.37 -5.75 -5.21
N LYS A 90 0.27 -6.15 -5.87
CA LYS A 90 -0.11 -7.56 -6.01
C LYS A 90 0.98 -8.36 -6.74
N THR A 91 1.44 -7.86 -7.89
CA THR A 91 2.50 -8.52 -8.68
C THR A 91 3.80 -8.65 -7.87
N PHE A 92 4.15 -7.60 -7.12
CA PHE A 92 5.34 -7.61 -6.26
C PHE A 92 5.22 -8.63 -5.12
N ASP A 93 4.06 -8.71 -4.45
CA ASP A 93 3.79 -9.69 -3.39
C ASP A 93 3.91 -11.12 -3.93
N GLU A 94 3.29 -11.42 -5.07
CA GLU A 94 3.35 -12.73 -5.73
C GLU A 94 4.79 -13.14 -6.06
N ILE A 95 5.60 -12.22 -6.59
CA ILE A 95 7.02 -12.46 -6.86
C ILE A 95 7.77 -12.76 -5.55
N CYS A 96 7.52 -11.99 -4.50
CA CYS A 96 8.20 -12.17 -3.22
C CYS A 96 7.85 -13.52 -2.58
N ARG A 97 6.55 -13.86 -2.53
CA ARG A 97 6.06 -15.14 -2.00
C ARG A 97 6.62 -16.34 -2.77
N LYS A 98 6.53 -16.32 -4.10
CA LYS A 98 7.06 -17.39 -4.96
C LYS A 98 8.57 -17.63 -4.77
N ASN A 99 9.31 -16.63 -4.31
CA ASN A 99 10.75 -16.70 -4.13
C ASN A 99 11.19 -16.71 -2.65
N ASP A 100 10.27 -16.95 -1.70
CA ASP A 100 10.52 -16.92 -0.25
C ASP A 100 11.28 -15.64 0.20
N ILE A 101 10.87 -14.48 -0.32
CA ILE A 101 11.42 -13.16 0.03
C ILE A 101 10.48 -12.49 1.01
N GLU A 102 10.96 -12.29 2.23
CA GLU A 102 10.23 -11.53 3.25
C GLU A 102 10.45 -10.03 3.06
N TYR A 103 9.36 -9.28 3.05
CA TYR A 103 9.31 -7.83 2.99
C TYR A 103 8.22 -7.32 3.93
N MET A 104 8.17 -6.00 4.15
CA MET A 104 7.04 -5.34 4.80
C MET A 104 6.77 -3.97 4.17
N ILE A 105 5.51 -3.55 4.13
CA ILE A 105 5.16 -2.16 3.78
C ILE A 105 5.71 -1.19 4.84
N THR A 106 6.13 0.01 4.43
CA THR A 106 6.78 0.98 5.32
C THR A 106 6.36 2.42 5.01
N TYR A 107 6.85 3.39 5.78
CA TYR A 107 6.70 4.84 5.55
C TYR A 107 5.25 5.27 5.27
N GLY A 108 5.02 6.06 4.22
CA GLY A 108 3.70 6.56 3.83
C GLY A 108 2.73 5.43 3.50
N THR A 109 3.21 4.35 2.91
CA THR A 109 2.41 3.14 2.61
C THR A 109 1.87 2.48 3.86
N LEU A 110 2.74 2.25 4.86
CA LEU A 110 2.30 1.70 6.14
C LEU A 110 1.34 2.65 6.84
N LEU A 111 1.57 3.96 6.75
CA LEU A 111 0.69 4.95 7.34
C LEU A 111 -0.70 4.96 6.68
N GLY A 112 -0.76 4.81 5.35
CA GLY A 112 -2.01 4.66 4.62
C GLY A 112 -2.75 3.39 4.99
N SER A 113 -2.04 2.25 5.04
CA SER A 113 -2.60 0.99 5.54
C SER A 113 -3.14 1.12 6.96
N TYR A 114 -2.47 1.88 7.83
CA TYR A 114 -2.95 2.13 9.18
C TYR A 114 -4.16 3.08 9.19
N ARG A 115 -4.11 4.23 8.50
CA ARG A 115 -5.12 5.29 8.71
C ARG A 115 -6.32 5.23 7.79
N ASN A 116 -6.18 4.57 6.65
CA ASN A 116 -7.14 4.61 5.56
C ASN A 116 -7.41 3.23 4.96
N HIS A 117 -6.68 2.18 5.38
CA HIS A 117 -6.68 0.87 4.69
C HIS A 117 -6.46 1.01 3.17
N ASP A 118 -5.71 2.04 2.77
CA ASP A 118 -5.54 2.48 1.39
C ASP A 118 -4.19 3.20 1.24
N ILE A 119 -3.74 3.45 0.01
CA ILE A 119 -2.66 4.41 -0.21
C ILE A 119 -3.16 5.78 0.23
N LEU A 120 -2.31 6.55 0.93
CA LEU A 120 -2.69 7.88 1.39
C LEU A 120 -3.13 8.74 0.18
N PRO A 121 -4.31 9.38 0.23
CA PRO A 121 -4.84 10.17 -0.88
C PRO A 121 -3.83 11.18 -1.46
N TYR A 122 -3.05 11.79 -0.57
CA TYR A 122 -2.08 12.84 -0.85
C TYR A 122 -0.64 12.33 -0.96
N ASP A 123 -0.47 11.05 -1.29
CA ASP A 123 0.81 10.40 -1.56
C ASP A 123 0.79 9.84 -2.99
N ASP A 124 1.96 9.80 -3.65
CA ASP A 124 2.08 9.36 -5.04
C ASP A 124 3.06 8.20 -5.25
N ASP A 125 3.51 7.55 -4.18
CA ASP A 125 4.32 6.34 -4.22
C ASP A 125 4.00 5.29 -3.14
N VAL A 126 4.64 4.13 -3.30
CA VAL A 126 4.53 2.99 -2.39
C VAL A 126 5.93 2.52 -2.03
N ASP A 127 6.18 2.25 -0.75
CA ASP A 127 7.47 1.80 -0.23
C ASP A 127 7.37 0.48 0.56
N VAL A 128 8.39 -0.36 0.38
CA VAL A 128 8.61 -1.60 1.13
C VAL A 128 10.03 -1.66 1.70
N LEU A 129 10.16 -2.33 2.84
CA LEU A 129 11.44 -2.69 3.47
C LEU A 129 11.76 -4.15 3.23
N ILE A 130 13.00 -4.42 2.81
CA ILE A 130 13.52 -5.78 2.57
C ILE A 130 14.87 -5.95 3.25
N HIS A 131 15.11 -7.10 3.87
CA HIS A 131 16.41 -7.39 4.44
C HIS A 131 17.47 -7.53 3.34
N VAL A 132 18.64 -6.91 3.50
CA VAL A 132 19.72 -6.88 2.49
C VAL A 132 20.17 -8.27 2.03
N LYS A 133 20.00 -9.30 2.88
CA LYS A 133 20.22 -10.72 2.54
C LYS A 133 19.49 -11.17 1.26
N TYR A 134 18.35 -10.56 0.92
CA TYR A 134 17.58 -10.90 -0.28
C TYR A 134 18.03 -10.16 -1.55
N TYR A 135 18.97 -9.23 -1.43
CA TYR A 135 19.46 -8.40 -2.54
C TYR A 135 19.95 -9.23 -3.73
N SER A 136 20.77 -10.26 -3.47
CA SER A 136 21.32 -11.12 -4.51
C SER A 136 20.22 -11.93 -5.21
N ARG A 137 19.21 -12.38 -4.46
CA ARG A 137 18.04 -13.10 -5.00
C ARG A 137 17.19 -12.20 -5.90
N LEU A 138 16.87 -10.98 -5.46
CA LEU A 138 16.16 -9.99 -6.29
C LEU A 138 16.94 -9.63 -7.56
N SER A 139 18.26 -9.47 -7.44
CA SER A 139 19.13 -9.21 -8.59
C SER A 139 19.13 -10.37 -9.58
N LYS A 140 19.12 -11.62 -9.11
CA LYS A 140 19.02 -12.82 -9.96
C LYS A 140 17.66 -12.89 -10.65
N ILE A 141 16.57 -12.67 -9.91
CA ILE A 141 15.20 -12.62 -10.46
C ILE A 141 15.13 -11.60 -11.59
N ASN A 142 15.63 -10.39 -11.36
CA ASN A 142 15.61 -9.31 -12.35
C ASN A 142 16.41 -9.63 -13.63
N LYS A 143 17.54 -10.36 -13.51
CA LYS A 143 18.34 -10.78 -14.68
C LYS A 143 17.63 -11.83 -15.53
N LEU A 144 16.78 -12.66 -14.90
CA LEU A 144 16.04 -13.73 -15.56
C LEU A 144 14.68 -13.25 -16.09
N SER A 145 14.26 -12.02 -15.80
CA SER A 145 12.94 -11.48 -16.10
C SER A 145 12.94 -10.53 -17.32
N ASN A 146 13.73 -10.85 -18.35
CA ASN A 146 13.82 -10.01 -19.55
C ASN A 146 12.50 -9.95 -20.35
N ASN A 147 11.71 -11.02 -20.29
CA ASN A 147 10.43 -11.14 -21.00
C ASN A 147 9.20 -10.85 -20.12
N THR A 148 9.39 -10.34 -18.90
CA THR A 148 8.27 -9.96 -18.02
C THR A 148 7.91 -8.50 -18.22
N ASP A 149 6.65 -8.14 -17.97
CA ASP A 149 6.20 -6.75 -18.08
C ASP A 149 6.65 -5.85 -16.93
N TRP A 150 7.24 -6.42 -15.89
CA TRP A 150 7.82 -5.70 -14.76
C TRP A 150 9.35 -5.71 -14.79
N LYS A 151 9.96 -4.81 -14.02
CA LYS A 151 11.42 -4.66 -13.90
C LYS A 151 11.81 -4.20 -12.51
N PHE A 152 12.90 -4.76 -11.98
CA PHE A 152 13.65 -4.14 -10.90
C PHE A 152 14.76 -3.24 -11.45
N TYR A 153 14.93 -2.07 -10.83
CA TYR A 153 15.99 -1.14 -11.14
C TYR A 153 16.78 -0.81 -9.88
N LEU A 154 18.08 -1.06 -9.92
CA LEU A 154 18.98 -0.69 -8.85
C LEU A 154 19.31 0.80 -8.94
N LYS A 155 18.79 1.60 -8.01
CA LYS A 155 19.13 3.03 -7.88
C LYS A 155 20.45 3.21 -7.14
N SER A 156 20.66 2.44 -6.07
CA SER A 156 21.85 2.48 -5.22
C SER A 156 21.97 1.19 -4.40
N PRO A 157 23.09 0.92 -3.72
CA PRO A 157 23.21 -0.26 -2.85
C PRO A 157 22.15 -0.35 -1.74
N LYS A 158 21.50 0.77 -1.39
CA LYS A 158 20.46 0.83 -0.36
C LYS A 158 19.03 0.88 -0.89
N ASN A 159 18.85 1.10 -2.21
CA ASN A 159 17.55 1.38 -2.79
C ASN A 159 17.36 0.73 -4.17
N MET A 160 16.24 0.07 -4.35
CA MET A 160 15.75 -0.46 -5.63
C MET A 160 14.37 0.14 -5.95
N LYS A 161 14.00 0.08 -7.23
CA LYS A 161 12.67 0.43 -7.72
C LYS A 161 12.08 -0.78 -8.43
N PHE A 162 10.78 -1.03 -8.25
CA PHE A 162 10.05 -2.05 -9.00
C PHE A 162 8.88 -1.40 -9.73
N TYR A 163 8.75 -1.61 -11.03
CA TYR A 163 7.75 -0.93 -11.85
C TYR A 163 7.40 -1.76 -13.09
N PHE A 164 6.28 -1.43 -13.75
CA PHE A 164 5.94 -1.99 -15.05
C PHE A 164 6.72 -1.27 -16.16
N ARG A 165 7.24 -2.03 -17.13
CA ARG A 165 8.02 -1.52 -18.26
C ARG A 165 7.25 -0.53 -19.12
N ALA A 166 5.93 -0.74 -19.24
CA ALA A 166 5.02 0.13 -19.97
C ALA A 166 4.67 1.43 -19.22
N SER A 167 5.06 1.56 -17.94
CA SER A 167 4.77 2.77 -17.16
C SER A 167 5.44 4.02 -17.75
N PRO A 168 4.82 5.20 -17.60
CA PRO A 168 5.41 6.48 -17.96
C PRO A 168 6.79 6.74 -17.32
N SER A 169 7.61 7.56 -17.96
CA SER A 169 8.90 7.97 -17.40
C SER A 169 8.71 8.76 -16.10
N ALA A 170 9.54 8.46 -15.09
CA ALA A 170 9.60 9.22 -13.85
C ALA A 170 10.59 10.39 -14.02
N GLY A 171 10.11 11.51 -14.56
CA GLY A 171 10.96 12.66 -14.91
C GLY A 171 12.11 12.26 -15.85
N ILE A 172 13.35 12.61 -15.47
CA ILE A 172 14.57 12.32 -16.25
C ILE A 172 15.22 10.98 -15.93
N TYR A 173 14.64 10.21 -14.99
CA TYR A 173 15.27 9.00 -14.49
C TYR A 173 14.98 7.78 -15.37
N LYS A 174 15.85 6.77 -15.25
CA LYS A 174 15.74 5.52 -16.02
C LYS A 174 14.61 4.59 -15.53
N TRP A 175 14.16 4.78 -14.28
CA TRP A 175 12.98 4.09 -13.76
C TRP A 175 11.69 4.77 -14.22
N LYS A 176 10.58 4.06 -14.09
CA LYS A 176 9.25 4.51 -14.50
C LYS A 176 8.37 4.75 -13.28
N TRP A 177 7.31 5.54 -13.44
CA TRP A 177 6.30 5.79 -12.42
C TRP A 177 4.93 5.38 -12.99
N PRO A 178 4.04 4.69 -12.24
CA PRO A 178 4.16 4.23 -10.84
C PRO A 178 5.32 3.27 -10.54
N PHE A 179 5.86 3.29 -9.32
CA PHE A 179 6.87 2.34 -8.84
C PHE A 179 6.70 1.97 -7.37
N ILE A 180 7.17 0.80 -6.96
CA ILE A 180 7.44 0.48 -5.56
C ILE A 180 8.90 0.83 -5.23
N GLY A 181 9.09 1.69 -4.23
CA GLY A 181 10.37 1.95 -3.60
C GLY A 181 10.77 0.78 -2.69
N ILE A 182 11.92 0.18 -2.96
CA ILE A 182 12.46 -0.90 -2.13
C ILE A 182 13.64 -0.34 -1.37
N VAL A 183 13.52 -0.29 -0.05
CA VAL A 183 14.59 0.12 0.85
C VAL A 183 15.18 -1.11 1.53
N PHE A 184 16.51 -1.22 1.49
CA PHE A 184 17.20 -2.33 2.16
C PHE A 184 17.52 -1.98 3.62
N TYR A 185 17.24 -2.92 4.52
CA TYR A 185 17.68 -2.84 5.91
C TYR A 185 18.69 -3.94 6.24
N THR A 186 19.50 -3.66 7.26
CA THR A 186 20.37 -4.61 7.96
C THR A 186 19.83 -4.84 9.36
N ASP A 187 20.30 -5.84 10.08
CA ASP A 187 19.87 -6.06 11.45
C ASP A 187 21.00 -6.56 12.35
N ASN A 188 20.75 -6.52 13.65
CA ASN A 188 21.54 -7.20 14.67
C ASN A 188 20.60 -8.04 15.55
N SER A 189 21.02 -8.47 16.74
CA SER A 189 20.18 -9.30 17.61
C SER A 189 18.86 -8.64 18.03
N THR A 190 18.80 -7.31 18.16
CA THR A 190 17.67 -6.59 18.77
C THR A 190 16.99 -5.57 17.86
N HIS A 191 17.67 -5.06 16.83
CA HIS A 191 17.16 -3.98 15.98
C HIS A 191 17.33 -4.29 14.50
N ILE A 192 16.44 -3.73 13.69
CA ILE A 192 16.71 -3.46 12.28
C ILE A 192 17.28 -2.06 12.12
N LYS A 193 18.04 -1.84 11.05
CA LYS A 193 18.64 -0.57 10.67
C LYS A 193 18.38 -0.31 9.18
N SER A 194 17.52 0.66 8.90
CA SER A 194 17.34 1.27 7.58
C SER A 194 17.97 2.67 7.58
N HIS A 195 17.16 3.73 7.71
CA HIS A 195 17.62 5.10 8.01
C HIS A 195 17.76 5.34 9.52
N ILE A 196 16.99 4.61 10.31
CA ILE A 196 16.97 4.65 11.77
C ILE A 196 17.04 3.22 12.34
N TYR A 197 17.35 3.11 13.63
CA TYR A 197 17.26 1.85 14.36
C TYR A 197 15.85 1.68 14.89
N ILE A 198 15.28 0.49 14.70
CA ILE A 198 13.94 0.14 15.18
C ILE A 198 14.02 -1.22 15.84
N ARG A 199 13.43 -1.38 17.04
CA ARG A 199 13.45 -2.67 17.72
C ARG A 199 12.68 -3.76 16.96
N LYS A 200 13.25 -4.96 16.94
CA LYS A 200 12.67 -6.13 16.25
C LYS A 200 11.38 -6.62 16.90
N ASP A 201 11.23 -6.49 18.21
CA ASP A 201 10.04 -6.91 18.94
C ASP A 201 8.79 -6.08 18.57
N ILE A 202 8.96 -4.85 18.07
CA ILE A 202 7.86 -4.02 17.55
C ILE A 202 7.42 -4.48 16.15
N ILE A 203 8.38 -4.97 15.36
CA ILE A 203 8.18 -5.30 13.95
C ILE A 203 7.71 -6.75 13.78
N PHE A 204 8.33 -7.68 14.50
CA PHE A 204 8.18 -9.11 14.26
C PHE A 204 7.36 -9.82 15.35
N PRO A 205 6.68 -10.94 15.02
CA PRO A 205 6.47 -11.45 13.65
C PRO A 205 5.65 -10.46 12.81
N LEU A 206 5.87 -10.46 11.50
CA LEU A 206 5.07 -9.65 10.59
C LEU A 206 3.60 -10.12 10.62
N VAL A 207 2.69 -9.20 10.34
CA VAL A 207 1.25 -9.47 10.24
C VAL A 207 0.73 -9.01 8.89
N LEU A 208 -0.37 -9.58 8.40
CA LEU A 208 -1.00 -9.10 7.19
C LEU A 208 -1.87 -7.88 7.52
N ARG A 209 -1.72 -6.80 6.74
CA ARG A 209 -2.49 -5.57 6.89
C ARG A 209 -3.24 -5.22 5.61
N PRO A 210 -4.44 -4.64 5.75
CA PRO A 210 -5.23 -4.19 4.62
C PRO A 210 -4.59 -2.98 3.96
N ILE A 211 -4.52 -2.98 2.63
CA ILE A 211 -4.21 -1.79 1.83
C ILE A 211 -4.84 -1.93 0.45
N ALA A 212 -5.75 -1.02 0.11
CA ALA A 212 -6.39 -0.95 -1.19
C ALA A 212 -7.04 -2.29 -1.64
N GLY A 213 -7.69 -2.98 -0.69
CA GLY A 213 -8.32 -4.30 -0.92
C GLY A 213 -7.35 -5.49 -0.90
N LEU A 214 -6.04 -5.27 -0.75
CA LEU A 214 -5.02 -6.31 -0.62
C LEU A 214 -4.67 -6.57 0.84
N TRP A 215 -4.09 -7.76 1.09
CA TRP A 215 -3.44 -8.12 2.35
C TRP A 215 -1.93 -8.19 2.16
N LEU A 216 -1.19 -7.19 2.65
CA LEU A 216 0.26 -7.13 2.50
C LEU A 216 0.97 -7.25 3.86
N PRO A 217 2.19 -7.81 3.90
CA PRO A 217 2.97 -7.89 5.14
C PRO A 217 3.28 -6.51 5.71
N GLY A 218 3.04 -6.33 7.01
CA GLY A 218 3.37 -5.15 7.80
C GLY A 218 3.94 -5.51 9.16
N PRO A 219 4.51 -4.55 9.90
CA PRO A 219 5.02 -4.77 11.24
C PRO A 219 3.87 -5.11 12.21
N ARG A 220 4.17 -5.94 13.21
CA ARG A 220 3.22 -6.36 14.25
C ARG A 220 2.51 -5.16 14.89
N SER A 221 3.30 -4.23 15.41
CA SER A 221 2.80 -3.13 16.23
C SER A 221 3.00 -1.78 15.53
N VAL A 222 2.08 -1.44 14.63
CA VAL A 222 2.17 -0.22 13.82
C VAL A 222 2.13 1.05 14.67
N GLN A 223 1.32 1.08 15.73
CA GLN A 223 1.25 2.23 16.63
C GLN A 223 2.58 2.45 17.37
N LYS A 224 3.11 1.40 18.03
CA LYS A 224 4.40 1.45 18.75
C LYS A 224 5.54 1.85 17.80
N LEU A 225 5.51 1.36 16.56
CA LEU A 225 6.46 1.76 15.53
C LEU A 225 6.38 3.28 15.27
N PHE A 226 5.19 3.81 15.00
CA PHE A 226 5.05 5.24 14.73
C PHE A 226 5.41 6.11 15.94
N GLU A 227 5.11 5.67 17.16
CA GLU A 227 5.55 6.31 18.40
C GLU A 227 7.09 6.35 18.51
N GLU A 228 7.78 5.26 18.17
CA GLU A 228 9.25 5.21 18.19
C GLU A 228 9.86 6.16 17.15
N ILE A 229 9.34 6.19 15.93
CA ILE A 229 9.90 7.01 14.86
C ILE A 229 9.44 8.47 14.91
N SER A 230 8.37 8.78 15.66
CA SER A 230 7.86 10.16 15.82
C SER A 230 8.89 11.15 16.31
N LYS A 231 9.82 10.68 17.14
CA LYS A 231 10.97 11.44 17.66
C LYS A 231 11.87 11.99 16.55
N TYR A 232 11.92 11.31 15.40
CA TYR A 232 12.80 11.66 14.28
C TYR A 232 12.07 12.42 13.16
N TYR A 233 10.79 12.13 12.93
CA TYR A 233 10.08 12.59 11.72
C TYR A 233 8.86 13.46 11.99
N TYR A 234 8.24 13.35 13.16
CA TYR A 234 6.92 13.89 13.44
C TYR A 234 6.94 14.76 14.69
N SER A 235 7.62 15.92 14.66
CA SER A 235 7.73 16.98 15.68
C SER A 235 6.69 16.98 16.83
N ASN A 236 6.70 15.93 17.66
CA ASN A 236 5.70 15.55 18.66
C ASN A 236 4.22 15.61 18.20
N PHE A 237 3.91 15.33 16.93
CA PHE A 237 2.51 15.25 16.48
C PHE A 237 2.01 13.82 16.45
N SER A 238 0.85 13.58 17.08
CA SER A 238 0.13 12.30 16.94
C SER A 238 -0.19 12.07 15.46
N ILE A 239 0.27 10.93 14.96
CA ILE A 239 0.26 10.59 13.55
C ILE A 239 -1.16 10.50 12.97
N ASP A 240 -2.16 10.25 13.82
CA ASP A 240 -3.57 10.18 13.44
C ASP A 240 -4.26 11.55 13.38
N LYS A 241 -3.64 12.61 13.93
CA LYS A 241 -4.26 13.94 13.99
C LYS A 241 -3.94 14.81 12.78
N LYS A 242 -2.77 14.64 12.18
CA LYS A 242 -2.28 15.52 11.11
C LYS A 242 -2.04 14.78 9.80
N CYS A 243 -2.58 15.37 8.74
CA CYS A 243 -2.49 14.89 7.37
C CYS A 243 -1.66 15.90 6.61
N TYR A 244 -0.63 15.45 5.89
CA TYR A 244 0.28 16.37 5.23
C TYR A 244 0.67 15.88 3.84
N LEU A 245 0.73 16.85 2.93
CA LEU A 245 1.26 16.66 1.59
C LEU A 245 2.77 16.91 1.62
N GLN A 246 3.54 15.94 1.12
CA GLN A 246 4.96 16.11 0.91
C GLN A 246 5.23 16.96 -0.35
N PRO A 247 6.31 17.74 -0.36
CA PRO A 247 6.58 18.66 -1.46
C PRO A 247 7.14 17.96 -2.72
N TYR A 248 7.63 16.73 -2.58
CA TYR A 248 8.22 15.96 -3.67
C TYR A 248 7.13 15.20 -4.42
N SER A 249 7.18 15.23 -5.76
CA SER A 249 6.36 14.36 -6.60
C SER A 249 7.24 13.27 -7.18
N HIS A 250 6.90 12.02 -6.89
CA HIS A 250 7.59 10.86 -7.44
C HIS A 250 7.24 10.61 -8.90
N ARG A 251 6.06 11.07 -9.35
CA ARG A 251 5.69 11.09 -10.77
C ARG A 251 6.69 11.85 -11.63
N GLU A 252 7.11 13.02 -11.17
CA GLU A 252 8.01 13.89 -11.92
C GLU A 252 9.46 13.84 -11.40
N GLU A 253 9.70 13.09 -10.32
CA GLU A 253 10.97 13.02 -9.57
C GLU A 253 11.57 14.40 -9.26
N ARG A 254 10.71 15.33 -8.85
CA ARG A 254 11.12 16.69 -8.45
C ARG A 254 10.20 17.26 -7.39
N ARG A 255 10.70 18.32 -6.72
CA ARG A 255 9.86 19.14 -5.86
C ARG A 255 8.83 19.88 -6.71
N LYS A 256 7.54 19.66 -6.43
CA LYS A 256 6.42 20.24 -7.19
C LYS A 256 5.42 20.95 -6.28
N TYR A 257 5.18 20.40 -5.10
CA TYR A 257 4.14 20.89 -4.20
C TYR A 257 4.73 21.74 -3.08
N THR A 258 3.92 22.64 -2.56
CA THR A 258 4.19 23.30 -1.27
C THR A 258 3.71 22.38 -0.16
N ARG A 259 4.56 22.20 0.87
CA ARG A 259 4.21 21.39 2.04
C ARG A 259 2.91 21.94 2.64
N LYS A 260 1.90 21.09 2.77
CA LYS A 260 0.60 21.45 3.34
C LYS A 260 0.30 20.52 4.50
N THR A 261 -0.30 21.04 5.57
CA THR A 261 -0.71 20.23 6.71
C THR A 261 -2.10 20.65 7.15
N VAL A 262 -2.98 19.67 7.35
CA VAL A 262 -4.36 19.87 7.81
C VAL A 262 -4.68 18.89 8.94
N LEU A 263 -5.71 19.17 9.72
CA LEU A 263 -6.25 18.19 10.66
C LEU A 263 -6.95 17.09 9.87
N CYS A 264 -6.63 15.82 10.17
CA CYS A 264 -7.19 14.69 9.44
C CYS A 264 -8.71 14.60 9.53
N LYS A 265 -9.29 15.01 10.66
CA LYS A 265 -10.75 15.10 10.81
C LYS A 265 -11.45 15.95 9.75
N LYS A 266 -10.77 16.92 9.15
CA LYS A 266 -11.31 17.75 8.05
C LYS A 266 -11.41 16.99 6.73
N LEU A 267 -10.84 15.79 6.65
CA LEU A 267 -10.83 14.94 5.46
C LEU A 267 -11.79 13.75 5.56
N HIS A 268 -12.39 13.48 6.73
CA HIS A 268 -13.23 12.30 6.96
C HIS A 268 -14.47 12.21 6.06
N ASN A 269 -14.92 13.35 5.50
CA ASN A 269 -16.03 13.40 4.54
C ASN A 269 -15.60 13.14 3.09
N ALA A 270 -14.29 13.20 2.82
CA ALA A 270 -13.73 12.99 1.49
C ALA A 270 -13.03 11.64 1.37
N TYR A 271 -12.37 11.20 2.43
CA TYR A 271 -11.55 10.00 2.45
C TYR A 271 -12.01 9.08 3.58
N PRO A 272 -12.34 7.81 3.27
CA PRO A 272 -12.56 6.80 4.28
C PRO A 272 -11.38 6.71 5.23
N TYR A 273 -11.64 6.43 6.51
CA TYR A 273 -10.63 6.48 7.57
C TYR A 273 -10.86 5.41 8.63
N ILE A 274 -9.86 5.15 9.45
CA ILE A 274 -9.95 4.15 10.53
C ILE A 274 -10.29 4.79 11.86
N ARG A 275 -11.39 4.30 12.47
CA ARG A 275 -11.71 4.53 13.88
C ARG A 275 -11.38 3.27 14.68
N ARG A 276 -10.62 3.40 15.76
CA ARG A 276 -10.19 2.27 16.58
C ARG A 276 -10.90 2.21 17.91
N THR A 277 -11.28 1.01 18.32
CA THR A 277 -11.79 0.70 19.65
C THR A 277 -11.13 -0.57 20.16
N CYS A 278 -10.51 -0.54 21.34
CA CYS A 278 -9.88 -1.71 21.94
C CYS A 278 -10.58 -2.06 23.24
N GLU A 279 -10.90 -3.34 23.41
CA GLU A 279 -11.57 -3.89 24.58
C GLU A 279 -10.96 -5.27 24.90
N GLY A 280 -10.54 -5.46 26.15
CA GLY A 280 -9.83 -6.66 26.57
C GLY A 280 -8.56 -6.91 25.73
N GLU A 281 -8.49 -8.11 25.13
CA GLU A 281 -7.37 -8.59 24.31
C GLU A 281 -7.49 -8.22 22.82
N TYR A 282 -8.57 -7.55 22.40
CA TYR A 282 -8.82 -7.27 20.99
C TYR A 282 -8.91 -5.77 20.70
N CYS A 283 -8.52 -5.40 19.49
CA CYS A 283 -8.74 -4.09 18.89
C CYS A 283 -9.57 -4.25 17.62
N HIS A 284 -10.49 -3.33 17.40
CA HIS A 284 -11.35 -3.27 16.23
C HIS A 284 -11.04 -1.98 15.46
N GLU A 285 -10.69 -2.15 14.18
CA GLU A 285 -10.53 -1.08 13.21
C GLU A 285 -11.80 -0.97 12.37
N HIS A 286 -12.61 0.05 12.65
CA HIS A 286 -13.81 0.37 11.90
C HIS A 286 -13.40 1.21 10.69
N TYR A 287 -13.60 0.70 9.48
CA TYR A 287 -13.34 1.43 8.25
C TYR A 287 -14.52 2.35 7.94
N MET A 288 -14.39 3.61 8.35
CA MET A 288 -15.46 4.59 8.38
C MET A 288 -15.57 5.38 7.07
N LEU A 289 -16.81 5.67 6.66
CA LEU A 289 -17.18 6.66 5.66
C LEU A 289 -18.05 7.74 6.31
N ASN A 290 -17.70 9.03 6.12
CA ASN A 290 -18.46 10.20 6.60
C ASN A 290 -18.81 10.22 8.10
N ASN A 291 -18.09 9.48 8.95
CA ASN A 291 -18.38 9.27 10.38
C ASN A 291 -19.67 8.50 10.71
N GLU A 292 -20.47 8.11 9.72
CA GLU A 292 -21.78 7.51 9.92
C GLU A 292 -21.79 6.02 9.56
N THR A 293 -21.09 5.68 8.47
CA THR A 293 -21.14 4.32 7.91
C THR A 293 -19.83 3.59 8.21
N THR A 294 -19.94 2.37 8.75
CA THR A 294 -18.80 1.45 8.84
C THR A 294 -18.86 0.52 7.64
N LEU A 295 -17.87 0.62 6.75
CA LEU A 295 -17.77 -0.21 5.56
C LEU A 295 -17.46 -1.65 5.96
N TYR A 296 -16.45 -1.87 6.81
CA TYR A 296 -16.18 -3.14 7.47
C TYR A 296 -15.44 -2.92 8.78
N VAL A 297 -15.37 -3.98 9.59
CA VAL A 297 -14.60 -4.01 10.84
C VAL A 297 -13.48 -5.02 10.72
N LEU A 298 -12.24 -4.59 11.00
CA LEU A 298 -11.11 -5.50 11.14
C LEU A 298 -10.84 -5.77 12.63
N LYS A 299 -10.98 -7.03 13.05
CA LYS A 299 -10.67 -7.50 14.40
C LYS A 299 -9.22 -7.99 14.45
N MET A 300 -8.47 -7.48 15.42
CA MET A 300 -7.06 -7.78 15.64
C MET A 300 -6.80 -8.09 17.10
N ILE A 301 -5.76 -8.89 17.38
CA ILE A 301 -5.25 -9.07 18.74
C ILE A 301 -4.50 -7.79 19.13
N LYS A 302 -4.69 -7.36 20.37
CA LYS A 302 -4.01 -6.19 20.92
C LYS A 302 -2.51 -6.45 21.09
N ASP A 303 -1.71 -5.45 20.74
CA ASP A 303 -0.25 -5.42 20.86
C ASP A 303 0.31 -5.44 22.29
#